data_AF-A0A060BTY4-F1
#
_entry.id   AF-A0A060BTY4-F1
#
_cell.length_a   1.000
_cell.length_b   1.000
_cell.length_c   1.000
_cell.angle_alpha   90.00
_cell.angle_beta   90.00
_cell.angle_gamma   90.00
#
_symmetry.space_group_name_H-M   'P 1'
#
loop_
_entity.id
_entity.type
_entity.pdbx_description
1 polymer ?
#
loop_
_entity_poly.entity_id
_entity_poly.type
_entity_poly.pdbx_seq_one_letter_code
_entity_poly.pdbx_strand_id
1 'polypeptide(L)'
;GCDLSSNAAGHGKDISSITVAAVVVTYNRRELLAECLSALLAQSVDVPVDVIVIDNASTDGTYDSIKQLIDDGRVRYVNTGANLGGAGGFQRGVV
;
A
#
# COMPACT_ATOMS: atom_id res chain seq x y z
N GLY A 1 10.02 53.72 16.14
CA GLY A 1 9.43 52.68 15.28
C GLY A 1 10.25 51.44 15.51
N CYS A 2 9.67 50.44 16.16
CA CYS A 2 10.40 49.23 16.53
C CYS A 2 10.78 48.45 15.27
N ASP A 3 12.08 48.27 15.12
CA ASP A 3 12.72 47.32 14.24
C ASP A 3 12.36 45.91 14.71
N LEU A 4 11.87 45.07 13.78
CA LEU A 4 11.63 43.65 14.00
C LEU A 4 12.28 42.90 12.84
N SER A 5 13.59 42.81 12.91
CA SER A 5 14.33 41.66 12.41
C SER A 5 14.27 40.55 13.46
N SER A 6 13.40 39.55 13.26
CA SER A 6 13.59 38.24 13.90
C SER A 6 12.87 37.10 13.13
N ASN A 7 13.70 36.09 12.83
CA ASN A 7 13.41 34.78 12.27
C ASN A 7 12.10 34.12 12.73
N ALA A 8 11.38 33.56 11.77
CA ALA A 8 10.81 32.22 11.91
C ALA A 8 10.93 31.50 10.56
N ALA A 9 12.04 30.78 10.38
CA ALA A 9 12.19 29.79 9.32
C ALA A 9 11.17 28.67 9.57
N GLY A 10 9.98 28.81 8.98
CA GLY A 10 8.98 27.75 8.94
C GLY A 10 9.54 26.59 8.14
N HIS A 11 9.87 25.48 8.82
CA HIS A 11 10.06 24.20 8.16
C HIS A 11 8.69 23.69 7.69
N GLY A 12 8.18 24.27 6.60
CA GLY A 12 7.08 23.69 5.85
C GLY A 12 7.60 22.40 5.21
N LYS A 13 7.31 21.25 5.82
CA LYS A 13 7.61 19.96 5.21
C LYS A 13 6.72 19.87 3.97
N ASP A 14 7.32 19.97 2.79
CA ASP A 14 6.62 19.86 1.53
C ASP A 14 5.90 18.50 1.48
N ILE A 15 4.58 18.52 1.64
CA ILE A 15 3.74 17.30 1.75
C ILE A 15 3.81 16.49 0.44
N SER A 16 4.25 17.10 -0.67
CA SER A 16 4.46 16.41 -1.95
C SER A 16 5.56 15.34 -1.91
N SER A 17 6.40 15.33 -0.87
CA SER A 17 7.44 14.32 -0.65
C SER A 17 7.00 13.11 0.18
N ILE A 18 5.78 13.12 0.72
CA ILE A 18 5.26 12.00 1.53
C ILE A 18 4.59 11.00 0.59
N THR A 19 5.10 9.77 0.60
CA THR A 19 4.49 8.62 -0.08
C THR A 19 3.94 7.65 0.95
N VAL A 20 2.74 7.11 0.71
CA VAL A 20 2.10 6.12 1.57
C VAL A 20 2.17 4.76 0.88
N ALA A 21 2.50 3.70 1.63
CA ALA A 21 2.40 2.33 1.14
C ALA A 21 1.29 1.58 1.91
N ALA A 22 0.30 1.06 1.18
CA ALA A 22 -0.73 0.19 1.70
C ALA A 22 -0.31 -1.28 1.48
N VAL A 23 0.04 -1.96 2.57
CA VAL A 23 0.44 -3.37 2.54
C VAL A 23 -0.75 -4.24 2.97
N VAL A 24 -1.23 -5.09 2.07
CA VAL A 24 -2.38 -5.99 2.28
C VAL A 24 -1.90 -7.44 2.29
N VAL A 25 -1.99 -8.11 3.43
CA VAL A 25 -1.67 -9.54 3.55
C VAL A 25 -2.95 -10.35 3.34
N THR A 26 -2.91 -11.38 2.50
CA THR A 26 -4.08 -12.20 2.15
C THR A 26 -3.77 -13.70 2.13
N TYR A 27 -4.78 -14.53 2.39
CA TYR A 27 -4.74 -15.99 2.22
C TYR A 27 -6.16 -16.53 2.03
N ASN A 28 -6.47 -17.04 0.84
CA ASN A 28 -7.79 -17.57 0.48
C ASN A 28 -8.94 -16.60 0.83
N ARG A 29 -8.78 -15.33 0.42
CA ARG A 29 -9.73 -14.23 0.65
C ARG A 29 -10.02 -13.44 -0.63
N ARG A 30 -10.11 -14.12 -1.77
CA ARG A 30 -10.28 -13.51 -3.10
C ARG A 30 -11.29 -12.33 -3.13
N GLU A 31 -12.53 -12.55 -2.68
CA GLU A 31 -13.60 -11.54 -2.78
C GLU A 31 -13.30 -10.32 -1.88
N LEU A 32 -12.92 -10.57 -0.63
CA LEU A 32 -12.59 -9.50 0.32
C LEU A 32 -11.36 -8.70 -0.12
N LEU A 33 -10.37 -9.35 -0.74
CA LEU A 33 -9.23 -8.67 -1.32
C LEU A 33 -9.66 -7.75 -2.47
N ALA A 34 -10.52 -8.21 -3.37
CA ALA A 34 -11.02 -7.39 -4.47
C ALA A 34 -11.78 -6.15 -3.97
N GLU A 35 -12.63 -6.31 -2.95
CA GLU A 35 -13.32 -5.19 -2.29
C GLU A 35 -12.33 -4.21 -1.64
N CYS A 36 -11.34 -4.74 -0.91
CA CYS A 36 -10.29 -3.93 -0.27
C CYS A 36 -9.49 -3.12 -1.29
N LEU A 37 -9.04 -3.75 -2.39
CA LEU A 37 -8.29 -3.07 -3.45
C LEU A 37 -9.14 -2.04 -4.18
N SER A 38 -10.42 -2.32 -4.42
CA SER A 38 -11.36 -1.35 -5.00
C SER A 38 -11.47 -0.11 -4.11
N ALA A 39 -11.62 -0.30 -2.80
CA ALA A 39 -11.69 0.80 -1.84
C ALA A 39 -10.38 1.60 -1.78
N LEU A 40 -9.22 0.94 -1.75
CA LEU A 40 -7.90 1.59 -1.74
C LEU A 40 -7.64 2.41 -3.02
N LEU A 41 -7.97 1.85 -4.18
CA LEU A 41 -7.74 2.51 -5.48
C LEU A 41 -8.74 3.65 -5.76
N ALA A 42 -9.87 3.69 -5.06
CA ALA A 42 -10.87 4.75 -5.19
C ALA A 42 -10.62 5.95 -4.24
N GLN A 43 -9.58 5.90 -3.40
CA GLN A 43 -9.30 6.98 -2.46
C GLN A 43 -8.81 8.24 -3.18
N SER A 44 -9.47 9.37 -2.92
CA SER A 44 -8.97 10.69 -3.29
C SER A 44 -8.06 11.21 -2.18
N VAL A 45 -6.75 11.01 -2.32
CA VAL A 45 -5.73 11.54 -1.41
C VAL A 45 -4.72 12.38 -2.20
N ASP A 46 -4.24 13.46 -1.58
CA ASP A 46 -3.28 14.39 -2.21
C ASP A 46 -1.83 13.85 -2.20
N VAL A 47 -1.64 12.59 -1.84
CA VAL A 47 -0.33 11.92 -1.77
C VAL A 47 -0.36 10.63 -2.59
N PRO A 48 0.75 10.25 -3.25
CA PRO A 48 0.84 8.96 -3.93
C PRO A 48 0.69 7.79 -2.95
N VAL A 49 -0.11 6.78 -3.34
CA VAL A 49 -0.31 5.54 -2.58
C VAL A 49 0.19 4.35 -3.39
N ASP A 50 1.21 3.66 -2.88
CA ASP A 50 1.68 2.39 -3.41
C ASP A 50 0.89 1.24 -2.76
N VAL A 51 0.28 0.36 -3.55
CA VAL A 51 -0.44 -0.81 -3.02
C VAL A 51 0.40 -2.07 -3.21
N ILE A 52 0.68 -2.76 -2.12
CA ILE A 52 1.46 -4.00 -2.08
C ILE A 52 0.60 -5.11 -1.50
N VAL A 53 0.38 -6.18 -2.26
CA VAL A 53 -0.32 -7.38 -1.80
C VAL A 53 0.69 -8.49 -1.50
N ILE A 54 0.67 -8.99 -0.26
CA ILE A 54 1.42 -10.18 0.16
C ILE A 54 0.45 -11.35 0.25
N ASP A 55 0.54 -12.28 -0.68
CA ASP A 55 -0.29 -13.49 -0.71
C ASP A 55 0.45 -14.67 -0.08
N ASN A 56 -0.13 -15.19 1.00
CA ASN A 56 0.38 -16.32 1.76
C ASN A 56 0.08 -17.69 1.11
N ALA A 57 0.32 -17.79 -0.21
CA ALA A 57 0.08 -18.98 -1.03
C ALA A 57 -1.40 -19.38 -1.17
N SER A 58 -2.26 -18.42 -1.51
CA SER A 58 -3.68 -18.70 -1.81
C SER A 58 -3.86 -19.68 -2.97
N THR A 59 -4.91 -20.48 -2.89
CA THR A 59 -5.29 -21.50 -3.88
C THR A 59 -6.72 -21.30 -4.42
N ASP A 60 -7.37 -20.20 -4.07
CA ASP A 60 -8.77 -19.88 -4.38
C ASP A 60 -8.95 -19.01 -5.65
N GLY A 61 -7.89 -18.87 -6.45
CA GLY A 61 -7.88 -17.97 -7.60
C GLY A 61 -7.66 -16.50 -7.23
N THR A 62 -7.15 -16.21 -6.03
CA THR A 62 -6.78 -14.84 -5.60
C THR A 62 -5.89 -14.12 -6.64
N TYR A 63 -4.82 -14.76 -7.13
CA TYR A 63 -3.93 -14.17 -8.14
C TYR A 63 -4.68 -13.75 -9.41
N ASP A 64 -5.44 -14.68 -9.99
CA ASP A 64 -6.17 -14.44 -11.24
C ASP A 64 -7.20 -13.31 -11.08
N SER A 65 -7.83 -13.21 -9.91
CA SER A 65 -8.86 -12.21 -9.64
C SER A 65 -8.37 -10.77 -9.67
N ILE A 66 -7.06 -10.55 -9.41
CA ILE A 66 -6.45 -9.21 -9.38
C ILE A 66 -5.40 -9.03 -10.47
N LYS A 67 -5.25 -10.00 -11.38
CA LYS A 67 -4.17 -10.01 -12.39
C LYS A 67 -4.13 -8.73 -13.22
N GLN A 68 -5.29 -8.20 -13.61
CA GLN A 68 -5.36 -6.94 -14.37
C GLN A 68 -4.76 -5.76 -13.58
N LEU A 69 -5.00 -5.70 -12.26
CA LEU A 69 -4.42 -4.65 -11.41
C LEU A 69 -2.89 -4.75 -11.32
N ILE A 70 -2.37 -5.97 -11.39
CA ILE A 70 -0.93 -6.25 -11.40
C ILE A 70 -0.33 -5.85 -12.76
N ASP A 71 -0.95 -6.29 -13.85
CA ASP A 71 -0.49 -6.00 -15.22
C ASP A 71 -0.49 -4.49 -15.52
N ASP A 72 -1.48 -3.75 -14.99
CA ASP A 72 -1.56 -2.29 -15.10
C ASP A 72 -0.56 -1.55 -14.18
N GLY A 73 0.19 -2.27 -13.33
CA GLY A 73 1.12 -1.69 -12.36
C GLY A 73 0.45 -0.99 -11.18
N ARG A 74 -0.87 -1.11 -11.01
CA ARG A 74 -1.64 -0.51 -9.91
C ARG A 74 -1.43 -1.24 -8.58
N VAL A 75 -1.06 -2.51 -8.64
CA VAL A 75 -0.80 -3.36 -7.47
C VAL A 75 0.52 -4.11 -7.65
N ARG A 76 1.40 -4.01 -6.66
CA ARG A 76 2.58 -4.88 -6.55
C ARG A 76 2.19 -6.14 -5.80
N TYR A 77 2.28 -7.30 -6.45
CA TYR A 77 1.89 -8.57 -5.84
C TYR A 77 3.11 -9.45 -5.55
N VAL A 78 3.14 -10.03 -4.35
CA VAL A 78 4.18 -10.95 -3.90
C VAL A 78 3.51 -12.18 -3.31
N ASN A 79 3.70 -13.35 -3.93
CA ASN A 79 3.32 -14.62 -3.32
C ASN A 79 4.48 -15.15 -2.46
N THR A 80 4.21 -15.59 -1.24
CA THR A 80 5.25 -16.10 -0.32
C THR A 80 5.66 -17.53 -0.65
N GLY A 81 4.90 -18.27 -1.47
CA GLY A 81 5.16 -19.67 -1.83
C GLY A 81 4.78 -20.68 -0.74
N ALA A 82 4.46 -20.23 0.47
CA ALA A 82 3.94 -21.03 1.58
C ALA A 82 3.18 -20.16 2.57
N ASN A 83 2.23 -20.73 3.33
CA ASN A 83 1.55 -20.02 4.40
C ASN A 83 2.48 -19.86 5.62
N LEU A 84 3.11 -18.68 5.73
CA LEU A 84 4.09 -18.36 6.79
C LEU A 84 3.43 -17.89 8.10
N GLY A 85 2.10 -17.98 8.21
CA GLY A 85 1.34 -17.35 9.29
C GLY A 85 1.28 -15.81 9.15
N GLY A 86 0.46 -15.16 10.00
CA GLY A 86 0.21 -13.72 9.91
C GLY A 86 1.48 -12.87 10.02
N ALA A 87 2.35 -13.16 11.01
CA ALA A 87 3.60 -12.42 11.23
C ALA A 87 4.60 -12.55 10.07
N GLY A 88 4.68 -13.72 9.42
CA GLY A 88 5.58 -13.95 8.29
C GLY A 88 5.17 -13.17 7.04
N GLY A 89 3.87 -13.01 6.80
CA GLY A 89 3.35 -12.18 5.70
C GLY A 89 3.64 -10.69 5.90
N PHE A 90 3.48 -10.18 7.12
CA PHE A 90 3.79 -8.77 7.45
C PHE A 90 5.27 -8.43 7.28
N GLN A 91 6.18 -9.30 7.75
CA GLN A 91 7.62 -9.04 7.62
C GLN A 91 8.05 -8.90 6.15
N ARG A 92 7.38 -9.56 5.21
CA ARG A 92 7.70 -9.49 3.78
C ARG A 92 7.19 -8.23 3.07
N GLY A 93 6.23 -7.53 3.65
CA GLY A 93 5.63 -6.35 3.03
C GLY A 93 6.17 -5.00 3.51
N VAL A 94 6.93 -4.97 4.61
CA VAL A 94 7.36 -3.73 5.28
C VAL A 94 8.88 -3.49 5.19
N VAL A 95 9.66 -4.46 4.73
CA VAL A 95 11.14 -4.39 4.67
C VAL A 95 11.68 -3.78 3.39
#